data_AF-A0A7G2SBI3-F1
#
_entry.id   AF-A0A7G2SBI3-F1
#
_cell.length_a   1.000
_cell.length_b   1.000
_cell.length_c   1.000
_cell.angle_alpha   90.00
_cell.angle_beta   90.00
_cell.angle_gamma   90.00
#
_symmetry.space_group_name_H-M   'P 1'
#
loop_
_entity.id
_entity.type
_entity.pdbx_description
1 polymer ?
#
loop_
_entity_poly.entity_id
_entity_poly.type
_entity_poly.pdbx_seq_one_letter_code
_entity_poly.pdbx_strand_id
1 'polypeptide(L)'
;MKRAEKLLQNFQCKNIESTEISHSSINSFHQQSLASSKAKATTYIEQYKSGDASFNMPLDEAVQQQFQLYQAACQALGGINPKI
;
A
#
# COMPACT_ATOMS: atom_id res chain seq x y z
N MET A 1 -6.16 14.77 6.51
CA MET A 1 -6.61 13.50 7.12
C MET A 1 -7.60 12.71 6.29
N LYS A 2 -8.85 13.17 6.09
CA LYS A 2 -9.90 12.39 5.39
C LYS A 2 -9.50 11.81 4.03
N ARG A 3 -8.66 12.52 3.26
CA ARG A 3 -8.14 12.04 1.96
C ARG A 3 -7.20 10.84 2.10
N ALA A 4 -6.27 10.88 3.04
CA ALA A 4 -5.31 9.80 3.29
C ALA A 4 -6.03 8.53 3.79
N GLU A 5 -7.01 8.68 4.68
CA GLU A 5 -7.83 7.55 5.16
C GLU A 5 -8.68 6.95 4.04
N LYS A 6 -9.30 7.79 3.20
CA LYS A 6 -10.04 7.32 2.01
C LYS A 6 -9.11 6.60 1.04
N LEU A 7 -7.89 7.09 0.85
CA LEU A 7 -6.90 6.43 0.00
C LEU A 7 -6.44 5.08 0.58
N LEU A 8 -6.27 4.97 1.90
CA LEU A 8 -5.95 3.70 2.57
C LEU A 8 -7.01 2.62 2.30
N GLN A 9 -8.29 3.00 2.21
CA GLN A 9 -9.36 2.06 1.88
C GLN A 9 -9.20 1.43 0.48
N ASN A 10 -8.45 2.07 -0.41
CA ASN A 10 -8.16 1.56 -1.75
C ASN A 10 -6.96 0.60 -1.81
N PHE A 11 -6.26 0.34 -0.69
CA PHE A 11 -5.20 -0.67 -0.58
C PHE A 11 -5.82 -2.08 -0.55
N GLN A 12 -6.41 -2.44 -1.69
CA GLN A 12 -7.09 -3.70 -1.96
C GLN A 12 -6.66 -4.22 -3.33
N CYS A 13 -5.64 -5.05 -3.35
CA CYS A 13 -5.23 -5.77 -4.54
C CYS A 13 -6.08 -7.05 -4.63
N LYS A 14 -6.89 -7.15 -5.69
CA LYS A 14 -7.78 -8.29 -5.96
C LYS A 14 -7.18 -9.15 -7.07
N ASN A 15 -7.72 -10.36 -7.26
CA ASN A 15 -7.27 -11.32 -8.28
C ASN A 15 -5.81 -11.76 -8.12
N ILE A 16 -5.34 -11.84 -6.87
CA ILE A 16 -4.09 -12.51 -6.51
C ILE A 16 -4.45 -13.66 -5.59
N GLU A 17 -4.54 -14.87 -6.14
CA GLU A 17 -4.54 -16.08 -5.33
C GLU A 17 -3.10 -16.38 -4.92
N SER A 18 -2.79 -16.21 -3.63
CA SER A 18 -1.44 -16.43 -3.11
C SER A 18 -0.92 -17.84 -3.34
N THR A 19 -1.83 -18.80 -3.54
CA THR A 19 -1.59 -20.20 -3.87
C THR A 19 -1.27 -20.45 -5.34
N GLU A 20 -1.66 -19.55 -6.25
CA GLU A 20 -1.41 -19.67 -7.70
C GLU A 20 -0.23 -18.80 -8.17
N ILE A 21 0.26 -17.90 -7.31
CA ILE A 21 1.46 -17.11 -7.58
C ILE A 21 2.66 -18.05 -7.56
N SER A 22 3.31 -18.23 -8.72
CA SER A 22 4.54 -19.00 -8.83
C SER A 22 5.56 -18.57 -7.78
N HIS A 23 6.10 -19.53 -7.02
CA HIS A 23 7.07 -19.29 -5.96
C HIS A 23 8.43 -18.90 -6.54
N SER A 24 8.54 -17.65 -6.98
CA SER A 24 9.77 -17.01 -7.43
C SER A 24 10.17 -15.90 -6.46
N SER A 25 11.48 -15.61 -6.37
CA SER A 25 12.01 -14.51 -5.56
C SER A 25 11.41 -13.16 -5.95
N ILE A 26 11.09 -12.96 -7.22
CA ILE A 26 10.44 -11.76 -7.76
C ILE A 26 9.02 -11.63 -7.20
N ASN A 27 8.24 -12.71 -7.23
CA ASN A 27 6.88 -12.69 -6.69
C ASN A 27 6.87 -12.48 -5.17
N SER A 28 7.78 -13.12 -4.44
CA SER A 28 7.95 -12.89 -3.00
C SER A 28 8.29 -11.42 -2.70
N PHE A 29 9.14 -10.79 -3.52
CA PHE A 29 9.45 -9.37 -3.39
C PHE A 29 8.22 -8.48 -3.58
N HIS A 30 7.40 -8.75 -4.60
CA HIS A 30 6.18 -7.96 -4.83
C HIS A 30 5.12 -8.22 -3.75
N GLN A 31 4.99 -9.44 -3.24
CA GLN A 31 4.12 -9.76 -2.10
C GLN A 31 4.54 -9.01 -0.84
N GLN A 32 5.84 -8.99 -0.55
CA GLN A 32 6.39 -8.21 0.57
C GLN A 32 6.21 -6.71 0.35
N SER A 33 6.34 -6.23 -0.89
CA SER A 33 6.10 -4.84 -1.25
C SER A 33 4.64 -4.44 -1.03
N LEU A 34 3.66 -5.28 -1.40
CA LEU A 34 2.24 -5.05 -1.09
C LEU A 34 1.98 -4.94 0.42
N ALA A 35 2.49 -5.90 1.20
CA ALA A 35 2.27 -5.93 2.63
C ALA A 35 2.92 -4.72 3.32
N SER A 36 4.17 -4.42 2.98
CA SER A 36 4.95 -3.34 3.61
C SER A 36 4.41 -1.96 3.25
N SER A 37 3.99 -1.71 2.00
CA SER A 37 3.44 -0.41 1.60
C SER A 37 2.10 -0.13 2.28
N LYS A 38 1.21 -1.13 2.40
CA LYS A 38 -0.04 -1.00 3.18
C LYS A 38 0.23 -0.76 4.67
N ALA A 39 1.18 -1.49 5.25
CA ALA A 39 1.55 -1.32 6.66
C ALA A 39 2.07 0.10 6.92
N LYS A 40 3.01 0.59 6.09
CA LYS A 40 3.56 1.96 6.20
C LYS A 40 2.47 3.03 6.09
N ALA A 41 1.58 2.92 5.10
CA ALA A 41 0.46 3.86 4.94
C ALA A 41 -0.45 3.89 6.19
N THR A 42 -0.70 2.73 6.80
CA THR A 42 -1.47 2.62 8.04
C THR A 42 -0.76 3.29 9.19
N THR A 43 0.53 2.99 9.39
CA THR A 43 1.38 3.60 10.43
C THR A 43 1.46 5.12 10.30
N TYR A 44 1.59 5.66 9.08
CA TYR A 44 1.61 7.11 8.88
C TYR A 44 0.30 7.77 9.33
N ILE A 45 -0.84 7.16 9.03
CA ILE A 45 -2.15 7.67 9.47
C ILE A 45 -2.26 7.60 11.00
N GLU A 46 -1.81 6.51 11.62
CA GLU A 46 -1.83 6.34 13.08
C GLU A 46 -0.94 7.36 13.79
N GLN A 47 0.30 7.55 13.33
CA GLN A 47 1.24 8.54 13.87
C GLN A 47 0.69 9.97 13.75
N TYR A 48 0.01 10.28 12.64
CA TYR A 48 -0.63 11.58 12.48
C TYR A 48 -1.85 11.76 13.39
N LYS A 49 -2.57 10.68 13.73
CA LYS A 49 -3.68 10.69 14.70
C LYS A 49 -3.20 10.86 16.13
N SER A 50 -2.06 10.27 16.49
CA SER A 50 -1.49 10.39 17.84
C SER A 50 -0.78 11.72 18.07
N GLY A 51 -0.57 12.53 17.03
CA GLY A 51 0.22 13.77 17.11
C GLY A 51 1.73 13.50 17.24
N ASP A 52 2.16 12.26 17.06
CA ASP A 52 3.54 11.78 17.23
C ASP A 52 4.35 11.86 15.92
N ALA A 53 3.95 12.80 15.06
CA ALA A 53 4.27 12.85 13.65
C ALA A 53 5.20 14.03 13.32
N SER A 54 6.50 13.78 13.37
CA SER A 54 7.52 14.68 12.81
C SER A 54 7.75 14.36 11.34
N PHE A 55 6.75 14.59 10.47
CA PHE A 55 6.93 14.36 9.04
C PHE A 55 7.41 15.62 8.34
N ASN A 56 8.48 15.49 7.56
CA ASN A 56 8.94 16.52 6.60
C ASN A 56 8.05 16.57 5.34
N MET A 57 6.98 15.77 5.28
CA MET A 57 6.10 15.59 4.13
C MET A 57 4.64 15.55 4.57
N PRO A 58 3.70 16.11 3.78
CA PRO A 58 2.27 15.97 4.04
C PRO A 58 1.80 14.50 4.10
N LEU A 59 0.88 14.20 5.01
CA LEU A 59 0.35 12.83 5.21
C LEU A 59 -0.25 12.23 3.93
N ASP A 60 -0.97 13.05 3.17
CA ASP A 60 -1.58 12.65 1.90
C ASP A 60 -0.53 12.31 0.85
N GLU A 61 0.55 13.07 0.75
CA GLU A 61 1.68 12.73 -0.12
C GLU A 61 2.37 11.43 0.31
N ALA A 62 2.63 11.26 1.61
CA ALA A 62 3.26 10.04 2.13
C ALA A 62 2.42 8.78 1.85
N VAL A 63 1.10 8.86 2.06
CA VAL A 63 0.18 7.74 1.78
C VAL A 63 0.04 7.53 0.26
N GLN A 64 0.05 8.59 -0.55
CA GLN A 64 0.01 8.50 -2.01
C GLN A 64 1.25 7.78 -2.58
N GLN A 65 2.44 8.06 -2.04
CA GLN A 65 3.66 7.35 -2.44
C GLN A 65 3.59 5.86 -2.09
N GLN A 66 3.11 5.51 -0.89
CA GLN A 66 2.90 4.11 -0.54
C GLN A 66 1.85 3.44 -1.44
N PHE A 67 0.82 4.18 -1.84
CA PHE A 67 -0.21 3.66 -2.73
C PHE A 67 0.32 3.39 -4.15
N GLN A 68 1.22 4.22 -4.68
CA GLN A 68 1.88 3.96 -5.96
C GLN A 68 2.74 2.69 -5.92
N LEU A 69 3.50 2.49 -4.84
CA LEU A 69 4.28 1.27 -4.64
C LEU A 69 3.38 0.03 -4.52
N TYR A 70 2.27 0.17 -3.79
CA TYR A 70 1.25 -0.86 -3.67
C TYR A 70 0.65 -1.22 -5.03
N GLN A 71 0.32 -0.23 -5.85
CA GLN A 71 -0.25 -0.45 -7.18
C GLN A 71 0.72 -1.19 -8.10
N ALA A 72 1.98 -0.77 -8.14
CA ALA A 72 3.01 -1.42 -8.95
C ALA A 72 3.22 -2.88 -8.53
N ALA A 73 3.30 -3.14 -7.22
CA ALA A 73 3.44 -4.49 -6.69
C ALA A 73 2.20 -5.37 -6.99
N CYS A 74 1.00 -4.79 -6.88
CA CYS A 74 -0.25 -5.47 -7.22
C CYS A 74 -0.26 -5.89 -8.70
N GLN A 75 0.05 -4.96 -9.60
CA GLN A 75 0.08 -5.22 -11.04
C GLN A 75 1.13 -6.25 -11.42
N ALA A 76 2.31 -6.20 -10.80
CA ALA A 76 3.39 -7.16 -11.04
C ALA A 76 3.00 -8.60 -10.64
N LEU A 77 2.09 -8.76 -9.68
CA LEU A 77 1.54 -10.06 -9.27
C LEU A 77 0.30 -10.48 -10.08
N GLY A 78 -0.08 -9.71 -11.12
CA GLY A 78 -1.28 -9.96 -11.92
C GLY A 78 -2.59 -9.50 -11.27
N GLY A 79 -2.50 -8.80 -10.14
CA GLY A 79 -3.66 -8.29 -9.42
C GLY A 79 -4.23 -7.01 -10.03
N ILE A 80 -5.50 -6.75 -9.71
CA ILE A 80 -6.23 -5.54 -10.10
C ILE A 80 -6.52 -4.72 -8.86
N ASN A 81 -6.17 -3.43 -8.90
CA ASN A 81 -6.61 -2.47 -7.89
C ASN A 81 -7.99 -1.91 -8.28
N PRO A 82 -8.92 -1.70 -7.33
CA PRO A 82 -10.15 -0.98 -7.61
C PRO A 82 -9.79 0.40 -8.18
N LYS A 83 -10.42 0.76 -9.30
CA LYS A 83 -10.26 2.11 -9.89
C LYS A 83 -10.72 3.14 -8.85
N ILE A 84 -9.88 4.14 -8.64
CA ILE A 84 -10.13 5.30 -7.78
C ILE A 84 -11.19 6.19 -8.44
#